data_AF-A0A2U0S2Z6-F1
#
_entry.id   AF-A0A2U0S2Z6-F1
#
_cell.length_a   1.000
_cell.length_b   1.000
_cell.length_c   1.000
_cell.angle_alpha   90.00
_cell.angle_beta   90.00
_cell.angle_gamma   90.00
#
_symmetry.space_group_name_H-M   'P 1'
#
loop_
_entity.id
_entity.type
_entity.pdbx_description
1 polymer ?
#
loop_
_entity_poly.entity_id
_entity_poly.type
_entity_poly.pdbx_seq_one_letter_code
_entity_poly.pdbx_strand_id
1 'polypeptide(L)'
;MAGATIDHMISLTILIAALLLAMMSFNQMFSSAVAYETNTQVAQKTIDIMNTICLSPGSPTDWGATNQDVLGFGLQDPSVGGYALSPYSLMRLNTADGPSQLLEYPPGSGEFYNNLTASFGDAILTPLGDCINYTTAAELLGITGEYGFSLDVTPTLDVQITKRYGYGHLALEVYVSGSGLPLSGASLNYYLLHVQAGIATSKIVPYVGVDETESSGSVILEFDDVDESGDAYQFMTYVRLNGLTGMGYYSQDDITGYPQFVVPLIRDYDEGIITIAHSWGVHEYTQTPVPDVTYNATFFVLTSDFQLQQYEIENSTGQLNYGSKNYETTQLPTSEVGILFISYRWANRLGSVALPWGIGTLGVSASFDGGLGSGGSDFVATELRQVTIDGISYRVKVAVWKLGN
;
A
#
# COMPACT_ATOMS: atom_id res chain seq x y z
N MET A 1 81.53 -3.41 -31.31
CA MET A 1 80.23 -3.90 -31.83
C MET A 1 79.32 -4.52 -30.77
N ALA A 2 79.80 -5.02 -29.63
CA ALA A 2 78.95 -5.63 -28.59
C ALA A 2 78.06 -4.64 -27.77
N GLY A 3 78.43 -3.35 -27.69
CA GLY A 3 77.66 -2.33 -26.95
C GLY A 3 76.33 -1.96 -27.63
N ALA A 4 76.33 -1.85 -28.96
CA ALA A 4 75.11 -1.54 -29.73
C ALA A 4 74.04 -2.62 -29.58
N THR A 5 74.43 -3.90 -29.47
CA THR A 5 73.50 -5.02 -29.24
C THR A 5 72.85 -5.01 -27.86
N ILE A 6 73.54 -4.52 -26.82
CA ILE A 6 72.98 -4.43 -25.46
C ILE A 6 71.97 -3.28 -25.36
N ASP A 7 72.29 -2.12 -25.94
CA ASP A 7 71.37 -0.97 -25.97
C ASP A 7 70.09 -1.31 -26.75
N HIS A 8 70.19 -2.03 -27.88
CA HIS A 8 69.04 -2.51 -28.62
C HIS A 8 68.18 -3.51 -27.81
N MET A 9 68.80 -4.41 -27.04
CA MET A 9 68.08 -5.37 -26.18
C MET A 9 67.35 -4.67 -25.03
N ILE A 10 67.99 -3.67 -24.40
CA ILE A 10 67.37 -2.87 -23.33
C ILE A 10 66.20 -2.05 -23.89
N SER A 11 66.39 -1.36 -25.03
CA SER A 11 65.33 -0.59 -25.67
C SER A 11 64.15 -1.45 -26.08
N LEU A 12 64.38 -2.67 -26.59
CA LEU A 12 63.32 -3.60 -26.93
C LEU A 12 62.55 -4.07 -25.68
N THR A 13 63.27 -4.36 -24.59
CA THR A 13 62.65 -4.80 -23.33
C THR A 13 61.79 -3.70 -22.71
N ILE A 14 62.27 -2.45 -22.70
CA ILE A 14 61.50 -1.29 -22.22
C ILE A 14 60.27 -1.07 -23.10
N LEU A 15 60.41 -1.18 -24.42
CA LEU A 15 59.28 -1.04 -25.35
C LEU A 15 58.21 -2.11 -25.09
N ILE A 16 58.61 -3.37 -24.91
CA ILE A 16 57.67 -4.46 -24.61
C ILE A 16 56.98 -4.23 -23.25
N ALA A 17 57.73 -3.84 -22.22
CA ALA A 17 57.18 -3.55 -20.90
C ALA A 17 56.17 -2.38 -20.96
N ALA A 18 56.51 -1.30 -21.66
CA ALA A 18 55.61 -0.16 -21.87
C ALA A 18 54.36 -0.55 -22.67
N LEU A 19 54.50 -1.39 -23.70
CA LEU A 19 53.37 -1.89 -24.47
C LEU A 19 52.43 -2.75 -23.62
N LEU A 20 52.97 -3.66 -22.78
CA LEU A 20 52.17 -4.50 -21.89
C LEU A 20 51.41 -3.66 -20.85
N LEU A 21 52.08 -2.67 -20.24
CA LEU A 21 51.43 -1.73 -19.32
C LEU A 21 50.32 -0.95 -20.02
N ALA A 22 50.59 -0.41 -21.22
CA ALA A 22 49.60 0.30 -22.00
C ALA A 22 48.41 -0.61 -22.35
N MET A 23 48.63 -1.85 -22.78
CA MET A 23 47.56 -2.81 -23.08
C MET A 23 46.70 -3.11 -21.85
N MET A 24 47.31 -3.31 -20.68
CA MET A 24 46.55 -3.50 -19.43
C MET A 24 45.70 -2.28 -19.10
N SER A 25 46.25 -1.06 -19.19
CA SER A 25 45.52 0.17 -18.93
C SER A 25 44.40 0.43 -19.95
N PHE A 26 44.64 0.17 -21.24
CA PHE A 26 43.60 0.30 -22.27
C PHE A 26 42.46 -0.68 -22.04
N ASN A 27 42.74 -1.95 -21.73
CA ASN A 27 41.71 -2.94 -21.44
C ASN A 27 40.84 -2.55 -20.23
N GLN A 28 41.46 -2.01 -19.18
CA GLN A 28 40.73 -1.48 -18.02
C GLN A 28 39.85 -0.29 -18.42
N MET A 29 40.38 0.65 -19.20
CA MET A 29 39.64 1.82 -19.67
C MET A 29 38.43 1.44 -20.53
N PHE A 30 38.59 0.48 -21.46
CA PHE A 30 37.47 -0.02 -22.26
C PHE A 30 36.42 -0.71 -21.40
N SER A 31 36.83 -1.55 -20.45
CA SER A 31 35.89 -2.21 -19.52
C SER A 31 35.09 -1.19 -18.71
N SER A 32 35.76 -0.17 -18.15
CA SER A 32 35.09 0.92 -17.43
C SER A 32 34.16 1.75 -18.31
N ALA A 33 34.53 2.00 -19.57
CA ALA A 33 33.68 2.74 -20.51
C ALA A 33 32.39 1.96 -20.84
N VAL A 34 32.49 0.65 -21.08
CA VAL A 34 31.33 -0.22 -21.31
C VAL A 34 30.43 -0.29 -20.08
N ALA A 35 31.01 -0.43 -18.89
CA ALA A 35 30.26 -0.42 -17.64
C ALA A 35 29.53 0.93 -17.43
N TYR A 36 30.20 2.05 -17.70
CA TYR A 36 29.61 3.38 -17.61
C TYR A 36 28.43 3.57 -18.58
N GLU A 37 28.59 3.14 -19.84
CA GLU A 37 27.52 3.20 -20.83
C GLU A 37 26.33 2.32 -20.42
N THR A 38 26.61 1.10 -19.94
CA THR A 38 25.56 0.18 -19.45
C THR A 38 24.80 0.78 -18.27
N ASN A 39 25.50 1.35 -17.29
CA ASN A 39 24.87 1.99 -16.13
C ASN A 39 24.04 3.22 -16.54
N THR A 40 24.51 3.98 -17.53
CA THR A 40 23.76 5.12 -18.07
C THR A 40 22.46 4.67 -18.75
N GLN A 41 22.49 3.57 -19.50
CA GLN A 41 21.28 2.98 -20.11
C GLN A 41 20.28 2.53 -19.04
N VAL A 42 20.73 1.86 -17.97
CA VAL A 42 19.87 1.46 -16.85
C VAL A 42 19.23 2.69 -16.21
N ALA A 43 19.99 3.76 -15.97
CA ALA A 43 19.47 5.00 -15.40
C ALA A 43 18.43 5.70 -16.29
N GLN A 44 18.67 5.77 -17.61
CA GLN A 44 17.69 6.30 -18.56
C GLN A 44 16.39 5.48 -18.54
N LYS A 45 16.52 4.14 -18.53
CA LYS A 45 15.39 3.23 -18.46
C LYS A 45 14.59 3.39 -17.16
N THR A 46 15.25 3.65 -16.02
CA THR A 46 14.58 3.98 -14.76
C THR A 46 13.69 5.21 -14.89
N ILE A 47 14.16 6.27 -15.54
CA ILE A 47 13.40 7.50 -15.76
C ILE A 47 12.20 7.22 -16.68
N ASP A 48 12.39 6.44 -17.74
CA ASP A 48 11.31 6.07 -18.67
C ASP A 48 10.22 5.23 -17.98
N ILE A 49 10.62 4.25 -17.17
CA ILE A 49 9.67 3.45 -16.36
C ILE A 49 8.97 4.33 -15.35
N MET A 50 9.69 5.18 -14.61
CA MET A 50 9.09 6.12 -13.64
C MET A 50 8.06 7.04 -14.32
N ASN A 51 8.42 7.60 -15.47
CA ASN A 51 7.51 8.43 -16.26
C ASN A 51 6.26 7.64 -16.67
N THR A 52 6.42 6.42 -17.16
CA THR A 52 5.31 5.59 -17.62
C THR A 52 4.37 5.25 -16.46
N ILE A 53 4.93 4.82 -15.32
CA ILE A 53 4.16 4.50 -14.11
C ILE A 53 3.40 5.72 -13.60
N CYS A 54 4.04 6.90 -13.51
CA CYS A 54 3.45 8.06 -12.84
C CYS A 54 2.65 9.00 -13.76
N LEU A 55 2.85 8.96 -15.08
CA LEU A 55 2.28 9.92 -16.03
C LEU A 55 1.40 9.27 -17.10
N SER A 56 1.32 7.95 -17.15
CA SER A 56 0.36 7.22 -17.98
C SER A 56 -0.74 6.62 -17.10
N PRO A 57 -2.01 6.76 -17.48
CA PRO A 57 -3.10 6.04 -16.81
C PRO A 57 -3.18 4.57 -17.24
N GLY A 58 -2.39 4.16 -18.24
CA GLY A 58 -2.49 2.85 -18.85
C GLY A 58 -3.59 2.78 -19.90
N SER A 59 -3.97 1.56 -20.29
CA SER A 59 -5.01 1.29 -21.27
C SER A 59 -5.80 0.03 -20.90
N PRO A 60 -7.13 0.08 -20.76
CA PRO A 60 -7.97 1.29 -20.77
C PRO A 60 -7.58 2.24 -19.62
N THR A 61 -7.94 3.53 -19.72
CA THR A 61 -7.45 4.56 -18.76
C THR A 61 -7.97 4.36 -17.34
N ASP A 62 -9.10 3.69 -17.20
CA ASP A 62 -9.82 3.37 -15.98
C ASP A 62 -9.67 1.89 -15.60
N TRP A 63 -8.64 1.21 -16.12
CA TRP A 63 -8.42 -0.22 -15.84
C TRP A 63 -8.47 -0.49 -14.33
N GLY A 64 -7.84 0.34 -13.50
CA GLY A 64 -7.84 0.17 -12.05
C GLY A 64 -9.23 -0.01 -11.43
N ALA A 65 -10.24 0.70 -11.94
CA ALA A 65 -11.59 0.75 -11.38
C ALA A 65 -12.60 -0.17 -12.09
N THR A 66 -12.15 -0.97 -13.05
CA THR A 66 -13.00 -1.88 -13.83
C THR A 66 -12.45 -3.30 -13.80
N ASN A 67 -13.26 -4.29 -14.18
CA ASN A 67 -12.77 -5.67 -14.31
C ASN A 67 -12.12 -5.95 -15.69
N GLN A 68 -11.76 -4.91 -16.45
CA GLN A 68 -11.17 -5.07 -17.79
C GLN A 68 -9.69 -5.47 -17.74
N ASP A 69 -9.28 -6.19 -18.78
CA ASP A 69 -7.88 -6.56 -19.03
C ASP A 69 -7.03 -5.33 -19.32
N VAL A 70 -5.79 -5.34 -18.80
CA VAL A 70 -4.86 -4.23 -18.94
C VAL A 70 -3.98 -4.44 -20.17
N LEU A 71 -4.11 -3.52 -21.13
CA LEU A 71 -3.38 -3.50 -22.40
C LEU A 71 -2.18 -2.54 -22.39
N GLY A 72 -2.10 -1.67 -21.38
CA GLY A 72 -0.98 -0.77 -21.17
C GLY A 72 -0.85 -0.45 -19.69
N PHE A 73 0.37 -0.55 -19.16
CA PHE A 73 0.61 -0.31 -17.73
C PHE A 73 0.84 1.17 -17.44
N GLY A 74 0.26 1.62 -16.34
CA GLY A 74 0.33 2.99 -15.86
C GLY A 74 -0.54 3.15 -14.63
N LEU A 75 -0.10 3.97 -13.68
CA LEU A 75 -0.79 4.17 -12.40
C LEU A 75 -1.33 5.60 -12.26
N GLN A 76 -1.20 6.46 -13.26
CA GLN A 76 -1.74 7.83 -13.17
C GLN A 76 -3.27 7.78 -13.00
N ASP A 77 -3.79 8.65 -12.16
CA ASP A 77 -5.22 8.95 -12.12
C ASP A 77 -5.64 9.74 -13.38
N PRO A 78 -6.49 9.18 -14.25
CA PRO A 78 -6.94 9.86 -15.47
C PRO A 78 -7.84 11.08 -15.20
N SER A 79 -8.49 11.16 -14.04
CA SER A 79 -9.42 12.23 -13.68
C SER A 79 -8.70 13.49 -13.20
N VAL A 80 -7.55 13.31 -12.53
CA VAL A 80 -6.73 14.41 -11.98
C VAL A 80 -5.58 14.76 -12.92
N GLY A 81 -4.92 13.75 -13.48
CA GLY A 81 -3.72 13.91 -14.30
C GLY A 81 -2.46 14.32 -13.52
N GLY A 82 -1.38 14.60 -14.25
CA GLY A 82 -0.10 14.99 -13.64
C GLY A 82 0.52 13.87 -12.80
N TYR A 83 1.07 14.22 -11.64
CA TYR A 83 1.64 13.29 -10.65
C TYR A 83 0.61 12.85 -9.61
N ALA A 84 -0.61 12.56 -10.05
CA ALA A 84 -1.63 11.92 -9.23
C ALA A 84 -1.74 10.46 -9.65
N LEU A 85 -1.71 9.53 -8.69
CA LEU A 85 -1.89 8.10 -8.98
C LEU A 85 -3.31 7.65 -8.66
N SER A 86 -3.79 6.72 -9.47
CA SER A 86 -5.08 6.07 -9.31
C SER A 86 -5.06 5.16 -8.08
N PRO A 87 -5.93 5.41 -7.09
CA PRO A 87 -6.04 4.56 -5.91
C PRO A 87 -6.41 3.12 -6.25
N TYR A 88 -7.30 2.93 -7.23
CA TYR A 88 -7.78 1.61 -7.63
C TYR A 88 -6.73 0.80 -8.39
N SER A 89 -5.93 1.45 -9.24
CA SER A 89 -4.83 0.79 -9.96
C SER A 89 -3.80 0.20 -8.98
N LEU A 90 -3.58 0.83 -7.83
CA LEU A 90 -2.71 0.32 -6.78
C LEU A 90 -3.31 -0.90 -6.05
N MET A 91 -4.63 -0.92 -5.83
CA MET A 91 -5.34 -2.07 -5.22
C MET A 91 -5.32 -3.33 -6.08
N ARG A 92 -5.06 -3.16 -7.38
CA ARG A 92 -4.96 -4.24 -8.36
C ARG A 92 -3.51 -4.67 -8.63
N LEU A 93 -2.52 -4.18 -7.89
CA LEU A 93 -1.17 -4.72 -7.96
C LEU A 93 -1.09 -6.04 -7.20
N ASN A 94 -0.67 -7.12 -7.87
CA ASN A 94 -0.40 -8.38 -7.20
C ASN A 94 0.94 -8.29 -6.45
N THR A 95 0.88 -8.12 -5.14
CA THR A 95 2.04 -8.04 -4.25
C THR A 95 2.37 -9.38 -3.60
N ALA A 96 1.69 -10.46 -4.00
CA ALA A 96 1.94 -11.78 -3.43
C ALA A 96 3.21 -12.40 -4.06
N ASP A 97 4.18 -12.76 -3.21
CA ASP A 97 5.44 -13.41 -3.59
C ASP A 97 5.27 -14.93 -3.83
N GLY A 98 4.12 -15.49 -3.47
CA GLY A 98 3.84 -16.90 -3.70
C GLY A 98 2.44 -17.35 -3.23
N PRO A 99 2.06 -18.60 -3.55
CA PRO A 99 0.71 -19.10 -3.29
C PRO A 99 0.29 -19.10 -1.82
N SER A 100 1.24 -19.15 -0.89
CA SER A 100 0.97 -19.14 0.56
C SER A 100 0.48 -17.78 1.08
N GLN A 101 0.62 -16.71 0.30
CA GLN A 101 0.13 -15.37 0.63
C GLN A 101 -1.25 -15.08 0.02
N LEU A 102 -1.74 -15.98 -0.84
CA LEU A 102 -3.06 -15.89 -1.44
C LEU A 102 -4.10 -16.52 -0.52
N LEU A 103 -5.31 -15.98 -0.59
CA LEU A 103 -6.47 -16.47 0.15
C LEU A 103 -7.46 -17.10 -0.82
N GLU A 104 -7.82 -18.37 -0.63
CA GLU A 104 -8.90 -19.00 -1.41
C GLU A 104 -10.25 -18.75 -0.72
N TYR A 105 -11.23 -18.19 -1.44
CA TYR A 105 -12.57 -18.00 -0.91
C TYR A 105 -13.65 -18.04 -2.00
N PRO A 106 -14.72 -18.83 -1.84
CA PRO A 106 -14.94 -19.82 -0.78
C PRO A 106 -13.90 -20.97 -0.82
N PRO A 107 -13.62 -21.65 0.30
CA PRO A 107 -12.68 -22.77 0.29
C PRO A 107 -13.08 -23.87 -0.71
N GLY A 108 -12.15 -24.28 -1.59
CA GLY A 108 -12.37 -25.29 -2.62
C GLY A 108 -13.04 -24.77 -3.90
N SER A 109 -13.24 -23.45 -4.04
CA SER A 109 -13.79 -22.82 -5.24
C SER A 109 -12.77 -22.66 -6.38
N GLY A 110 -11.48 -22.58 -6.05
CA GLY A 110 -10.43 -22.15 -6.96
C GLY A 110 -10.37 -20.63 -7.19
N GLU A 111 -11.19 -19.84 -6.50
CA GLU A 111 -11.14 -18.37 -6.52
C GLU A 111 -10.16 -17.88 -5.45
N PHE A 112 -9.10 -17.20 -5.89
CA PHE A 112 -8.05 -16.68 -5.01
C PHE A 112 -8.12 -15.16 -4.94
N TYR A 113 -7.77 -14.63 -3.77
CA TYR A 113 -7.68 -13.22 -3.47
C TYR A 113 -6.23 -12.87 -3.13
N ASN A 114 -5.77 -11.76 -3.71
CA ASN A 114 -4.55 -11.11 -3.29
C ASN A 114 -4.79 -10.39 -1.96
N ASN A 115 -3.87 -10.55 -1.02
CA ASN A 115 -3.92 -9.91 0.29
C ASN A 115 -2.95 -8.74 0.32
N LEU A 116 -3.48 -7.55 0.01
CA LEU A 116 -2.78 -6.30 0.25
C LEU A 116 -2.93 -5.96 1.74
N THR A 117 -1.87 -6.20 2.51
CA THR A 117 -1.84 -5.84 3.92
C THR A 117 -1.91 -4.32 4.04
N ALA A 118 -3.01 -3.79 4.59
CA ALA A 118 -3.02 -2.41 5.04
C ALA A 118 -2.16 -2.31 6.31
N SER A 119 -1.57 -1.13 6.57
CA SER A 119 -0.67 -0.87 7.71
C SER A 119 -1.25 -1.17 9.11
N PHE A 120 -2.49 -1.65 9.19
CA PHE A 120 -3.31 -1.73 10.39
C PHE A 120 -3.75 -3.16 10.77
N GLY A 121 -3.20 -4.18 10.11
CA GLY A 121 -3.59 -5.57 10.34
C GLY A 121 -4.88 -6.00 9.64
N ASP A 122 -5.55 -5.07 8.94
CA ASP A 122 -6.69 -5.35 8.07
C ASP A 122 -6.21 -5.67 6.65
N ALA A 123 -6.83 -6.66 6.01
CA ALA A 123 -6.49 -7.11 4.66
C ALA A 123 -7.40 -6.46 3.62
N ILE A 124 -6.82 -5.88 2.56
CA ILE A 124 -7.55 -5.55 1.35
C ILE A 124 -7.49 -6.80 0.47
N LEU A 125 -8.64 -7.47 0.35
CA LEU A 125 -8.77 -8.71 -0.40
C LEU A 125 -9.38 -8.43 -1.78
N THR A 126 -8.51 -8.43 -2.78
CA THR A 126 -8.87 -8.19 -4.20
C THR A 126 -8.83 -9.51 -4.96
N PRO A 127 -9.77 -9.82 -5.88
CA PRO A 127 -9.72 -11.05 -6.67
C PRO A 127 -8.43 -11.11 -7.48
N LEU A 128 -7.72 -12.23 -7.40
CA LEU A 128 -6.41 -12.40 -8.04
C LEU A 128 -6.50 -12.31 -9.57
N GLY A 129 -7.62 -12.77 -10.14
CA GLY A 129 -7.88 -12.67 -11.59
C GLY A 129 -7.91 -11.23 -12.09
N ASP A 130 -8.27 -10.30 -11.21
CA ASP A 130 -8.28 -8.88 -11.51
C ASP A 130 -6.95 -8.22 -11.17
N CYS A 131 -6.00 -8.88 -10.51
CA CYS A 131 -4.72 -8.25 -10.20
C CYS A 131 -3.71 -8.37 -11.35
N ILE A 132 -2.90 -7.32 -11.58
CA ILE A 132 -1.75 -7.37 -12.47
C ILE A 132 -0.56 -7.97 -11.72
N ASN A 133 0.00 -9.05 -12.28
CA ASN A 133 1.26 -9.63 -11.80
C ASN A 133 2.50 -8.95 -12.41
N TYR A 134 3.64 -9.16 -11.76
CA TYR A 134 4.92 -8.59 -12.17
C TYR A 134 5.29 -8.88 -13.62
N THR A 135 5.14 -10.13 -14.07
CA THR A 135 5.48 -10.52 -15.45
C THR A 135 4.66 -9.73 -16.46
N THR A 136 3.35 -9.59 -16.24
CA THR A 136 2.45 -8.83 -17.09
C THR A 136 2.83 -7.35 -17.09
N ALA A 137 3.11 -6.77 -15.91
CA ALA A 137 3.57 -5.38 -15.82
C ALA A 137 4.89 -5.15 -16.57
N ALA A 138 5.86 -6.07 -16.47
CA ALA A 138 7.14 -6.00 -17.18
C ALA A 138 6.97 -6.10 -18.72
N GLU A 139 6.04 -6.95 -19.18
CA GLU A 139 5.68 -7.05 -20.60
C GLU A 139 5.06 -5.76 -21.11
N LEU A 140 4.10 -5.20 -20.38
CA LEU A 140 3.43 -3.95 -20.71
C LEU A 140 4.36 -2.73 -20.65
N LEU A 141 5.40 -2.78 -19.80
CA LEU A 141 6.48 -1.79 -19.74
C LEU A 141 7.55 -1.99 -20.83
N GLY A 142 7.49 -3.09 -21.59
CA GLY A 142 8.46 -3.40 -22.65
C GLY A 142 9.87 -3.64 -22.12
N ILE A 143 10.00 -4.34 -20.99
CA ILE A 143 11.29 -4.61 -20.33
C ILE A 143 11.57 -6.10 -20.09
N THR A 144 10.66 -6.98 -20.52
CA THR A 144 10.74 -8.42 -20.33
C THR A 144 12.07 -9.00 -20.81
N GLY A 145 12.76 -9.70 -19.91
CA GLY A 145 14.00 -10.40 -20.20
C GLY A 145 15.25 -9.52 -20.28
N GLU A 146 15.11 -8.18 -20.21
CA GLU A 146 16.25 -7.25 -20.27
C GLU A 146 16.50 -6.55 -18.94
N TYR A 147 15.43 -6.11 -18.27
CA TYR A 147 15.52 -5.36 -17.01
C TYR A 147 14.59 -5.94 -15.95
N GLY A 148 15.02 -5.85 -14.70
CA GLY A 148 14.15 -5.99 -13.54
C GLY A 148 13.80 -4.62 -12.99
N PHE A 149 12.65 -4.50 -12.32
CA PHE A 149 12.27 -3.28 -11.62
C PHE A 149 11.60 -3.57 -10.28
N SER A 150 11.61 -2.58 -9.40
CA SER A 150 10.74 -2.54 -8.22
C SER A 150 10.06 -1.19 -8.12
N LEU A 151 8.86 -1.19 -7.56
CA LEU A 151 8.05 -0.02 -7.29
C LEU A 151 7.71 0.00 -5.80
N ASP A 152 8.14 1.04 -5.09
CA ASP A 152 7.71 1.32 -3.73
C ASP A 152 6.91 2.62 -3.71
N VAL A 153 5.71 2.59 -3.13
CA VAL A 153 4.85 3.76 -2.90
C VAL A 153 4.71 3.92 -1.40
N THR A 154 5.20 5.02 -0.84
CA THR A 154 5.27 5.24 0.63
C THR A 154 4.71 6.61 1.00
N PRO A 155 3.94 6.79 2.09
CA PRO A 155 3.53 8.10 2.54
C PRO A 155 4.72 9.03 2.76
N THR A 156 4.56 10.31 2.41
CA THR A 156 5.63 11.31 2.61
C THR A 156 5.72 11.77 4.06
N LEU A 157 4.56 11.83 4.74
CA LEU A 157 4.46 12.12 6.17
C LEU A 157 4.22 10.80 6.92
N ASP A 158 5.00 10.56 7.96
CA ASP A 158 4.81 9.45 8.88
C ASP A 158 3.95 9.93 10.05
N VAL A 159 2.73 9.37 10.16
CA VAL A 159 1.74 9.73 11.17
C VAL A 159 1.50 8.51 12.04
N GLN A 160 2.12 8.51 13.21
CA GLN A 160 2.06 7.41 14.17
C GLN A 160 1.05 7.72 15.25
N ILE A 161 0.24 6.74 15.62
CA ILE A 161 -0.75 6.86 16.68
C ILE A 161 -0.42 5.84 17.76
N THR A 162 -0.28 6.31 18.98
CA THR A 162 0.00 5.46 20.14
C THR A 162 -0.97 5.76 21.26
N LYS A 163 -1.38 4.71 21.96
CA LYS A 163 -2.25 4.83 23.11
C LYS A 163 -1.47 5.28 24.34
N ARG A 164 -2.03 6.22 25.09
CA ARG A 164 -1.46 6.74 26.34
C ARG A 164 -2.32 6.29 27.51
N TYR A 165 -1.66 5.67 28.49
CA TYR A 165 -2.31 5.15 29.69
C TYR A 165 -2.21 6.15 30.85
N GLY A 166 -3.13 6.04 31.81
CA GLY A 166 -3.10 6.81 33.05
C GLY A 166 -4.00 8.05 33.07
N TYR A 167 -4.85 8.23 32.06
CA TYR A 167 -5.83 9.32 31.97
C TYR A 167 -7.19 8.94 32.61
N GLY A 168 -7.51 7.64 32.69
CA GLY A 168 -8.80 7.15 33.19
C GLY A 168 -9.88 7.01 32.11
N HIS A 169 -9.55 7.41 30.88
CA HIS A 169 -10.31 7.31 29.65
C HIS A 169 -9.33 7.13 28.49
N LEU A 170 -9.86 6.91 27.27
CA LEU A 170 -9.02 6.78 26.09
C LEU A 170 -8.27 8.08 25.79
N ALA A 171 -6.94 7.98 25.74
CA ALA A 171 -6.05 9.02 25.24
C ALA A 171 -5.15 8.49 24.12
N LEU A 172 -5.10 9.19 23.00
CA LEU A 172 -4.29 8.86 21.83
C LEU A 172 -3.26 9.96 21.58
N GLU A 173 -1.99 9.61 21.56
CA GLU A 173 -0.91 10.49 21.09
C GLU A 173 -0.73 10.30 19.59
N VAL A 174 -0.92 11.38 18.83
CA VAL A 174 -0.60 11.46 17.41
C VAL A 174 0.76 12.11 17.27
N TYR A 175 1.73 11.38 16.73
CA TYR A 175 3.07 11.87 16.43
C TYR A 175 3.25 11.98 14.92
N VAL A 176 3.65 13.17 14.46
CA VAL A 176 3.82 13.48 13.03
C VAL A 176 5.30 13.74 12.77
N SER A 177 5.85 13.04 11.80
CA SER A 177 7.22 13.25 11.35
C SER A 177 7.37 13.17 9.83
N GLY A 178 8.43 13.79 9.31
CA GLY A 178 8.81 13.70 7.91
C GLY A 178 9.94 12.68 7.73
N SER A 179 10.94 13.03 6.94
CA SER A 179 12.20 12.27 6.80
C SER A 179 13.08 12.32 8.06
N GLY A 180 12.56 11.81 9.18
CA GLY A 180 13.27 11.61 10.44
C GLY A 180 13.23 12.75 11.45
N LEU A 181 12.45 13.81 11.20
CA LEU A 181 12.28 14.93 12.14
C LEU A 181 10.80 15.11 12.52
N PRO A 182 10.51 15.39 13.81
CA PRO A 182 9.18 15.75 14.24
C PRO A 182 8.72 17.03 13.57
N LEU A 183 7.43 17.08 13.24
CA LEU A 183 6.82 18.19 12.52
C LEU A 183 5.86 18.92 13.47
N SER A 184 6.29 20.08 13.97
CA SER A 184 5.46 20.98 14.77
C SER A 184 4.54 21.82 13.90
N GLY A 185 3.37 22.16 14.42
CA GLY A 185 2.39 23.02 13.76
C GLY A 185 1.63 22.33 12.62
N ALA A 186 1.63 21.00 12.61
CA ALA A 186 0.87 20.23 11.64
C ALA A 186 -0.60 20.21 12.08
N SER A 187 -1.50 20.64 11.21
CA SER A 187 -2.94 20.67 11.52
C SER A 187 -3.54 19.28 11.31
N LEU A 188 -4.30 18.81 12.30
CA LEU A 188 -5.00 17.53 12.30
C LEU A 188 -6.51 17.75 12.09
N ASN A 189 -7.11 16.90 11.26
CA ASN A 189 -8.55 16.63 11.30
C ASN A 189 -8.71 15.14 11.65
N TYR A 190 -9.34 14.84 12.78
CA TYR A 190 -9.41 13.47 13.28
C TYR A 190 -10.85 12.98 13.42
N TYR A 191 -10.98 11.66 13.31
CA TYR A 191 -12.22 10.91 13.42
C TYR A 191 -11.99 9.73 14.36
N LEU A 192 -12.80 9.62 15.41
CA LEU A 192 -12.89 8.40 16.22
C LEU A 192 -14.26 7.78 16.02
N LEU A 193 -14.29 6.58 15.45
CA LEU A 193 -15.49 5.80 15.19
C LEU A 193 -15.67 4.80 16.33
N HIS A 194 -16.34 5.23 17.41
CA HIS A 194 -16.59 4.39 18.58
C HIS A 194 -17.72 3.39 18.28
N VAL A 195 -17.48 2.10 18.52
CA VAL A 195 -18.47 1.04 18.38
C VAL A 195 -19.15 0.78 19.72
N GLN A 196 -20.45 1.05 19.78
CA GLN A 196 -21.29 0.80 20.94
C GLN A 196 -22.24 -0.38 20.72
N ALA A 197 -22.59 -1.09 21.79
CA ALA A 197 -23.63 -2.12 21.74
C ALA A 197 -25.01 -1.48 21.54
N GLY A 198 -25.66 -1.75 20.40
CA GLY A 198 -27.07 -1.43 20.17
C GLY A 198 -28.01 -2.57 20.59
N ILE A 199 -29.32 -2.38 20.34
CA ILE A 199 -30.37 -3.37 20.71
C ILE A 199 -30.28 -4.64 19.87
N ALA A 200 -30.04 -4.52 18.56
CA ALA A 200 -29.98 -5.64 17.61
C ALA A 200 -28.61 -5.80 16.93
N THR A 201 -27.93 -4.68 16.67
CA THR A 201 -26.59 -4.63 16.05
C THR A 201 -25.69 -3.67 16.85
N SER A 202 -24.41 -3.64 16.53
CA SER A 202 -23.52 -2.54 16.94
C SER A 202 -23.96 -1.21 16.29
N LYS A 203 -23.61 -0.10 16.94
CA LYS A 203 -23.79 1.26 16.45
C LYS A 203 -22.45 1.96 16.41
N ILE A 204 -22.21 2.75 15.37
CA ILE A 204 -21.04 3.61 15.25
C ILE A 204 -21.42 5.00 15.76
N VAL A 205 -20.59 5.54 16.66
CA VAL A 205 -20.71 6.89 17.20
C VAL A 205 -19.45 7.66 16.82
N PRO A 206 -19.54 8.56 15.83
CA PRO A 206 -18.38 9.32 15.37
C PRO A 206 -18.09 10.50 16.31
N TYR A 207 -16.83 10.65 16.69
CA TYR A 207 -16.26 11.88 17.23
C TYR A 207 -15.41 12.53 16.15
N VAL A 208 -15.60 13.82 15.95
CA VAL A 208 -14.86 14.60 14.95
C VAL A 208 -14.23 15.78 15.65
N GLY A 209 -12.97 16.05 15.35
CA GLY A 209 -12.28 17.21 15.90
C GLY A 209 -11.09 17.64 15.09
N VAL A 210 -10.50 18.74 15.53
CA VAL A 210 -9.31 19.33 14.94
C VAL A 210 -8.33 19.68 16.04
N ASP A 211 -7.05 19.52 15.76
CA ASP A 211 -5.98 19.89 16.67
C ASP A 211 -4.70 20.23 15.89
N GLU A 212 -3.61 20.52 16.59
CA GLU A 212 -2.32 20.86 16.00
C GLU A 212 -1.18 20.22 16.79
N THR A 213 -0.14 19.74 16.10
CA THR A 213 1.04 19.21 16.77
C THR A 213 1.84 20.29 17.50
N GLU A 214 2.26 19.99 18.71
CA GLU A 214 3.12 20.86 19.50
C GLU A 214 4.57 20.87 18.98
N SER A 215 5.47 21.56 19.68
CA SER A 215 6.91 21.64 19.36
C SER A 215 7.62 20.28 19.28
N SER A 216 7.09 19.25 19.94
CA SER A 216 7.57 17.86 19.88
C SER A 216 7.16 17.13 18.60
N GLY A 217 6.29 17.72 17.77
CA GLY A 217 5.63 17.04 16.67
C GLY A 217 4.53 16.08 17.10
N SER A 218 4.08 16.13 18.37
CA SER A 218 2.97 15.33 18.87
C SER A 218 1.84 16.17 19.46
N VAL A 219 0.67 15.55 19.55
CA VAL A 219 -0.51 16.07 20.28
C VAL A 219 -1.25 14.91 20.92
N ILE A 220 -1.83 15.14 22.10
CA ILE A 220 -2.61 14.14 22.84
C ILE A 220 -4.09 14.49 22.71
N LEU A 221 -4.86 13.53 22.21
CA LEU A 221 -6.31 13.64 22.02
C LEU A 221 -7.00 12.77 23.08
N GLU A 222 -7.94 13.36 23.81
CA GLU A 222 -8.64 12.73 24.93
C GLU A 222 -10.12 12.50 24.60
N PHE A 223 -10.63 11.30 24.92
CA PHE A 223 -12.00 10.87 24.66
C PHE A 223 -12.64 10.35 25.95
N ASP A 224 -13.19 11.26 26.75
CA ASP A 224 -13.72 10.97 28.10
C ASP A 224 -14.80 9.88 28.14
N ASP A 225 -15.57 9.73 27.06
CA ASP A 225 -16.69 8.78 26.94
C ASP A 225 -16.29 7.42 26.33
N VAL A 226 -14.99 7.14 26.19
CA VAL A 226 -14.48 5.89 25.60
C VAL A 226 -13.53 5.21 26.60
N ASP A 227 -13.84 3.98 26.97
CA ASP A 227 -12.98 3.15 27.82
C ASP A 227 -11.72 2.77 27.05
N GLU A 228 -10.57 2.95 27.68
CA GLU A 228 -9.30 2.56 27.09
C GLU A 228 -9.29 1.06 26.76
N SER A 229 -9.85 0.17 27.57
CA SER A 229 -9.65 -1.29 27.43
C SER A 229 -10.89 -2.09 27.06
N GLY A 230 -12.07 -1.55 27.33
CA GLY A 230 -13.35 -2.24 27.13
C GLY A 230 -14.08 -1.89 25.83
N ASP A 231 -13.67 -0.84 25.13
CA ASP A 231 -14.37 -0.38 23.94
C ASP A 231 -13.64 -0.73 22.64
N ALA A 232 -14.45 -0.94 21.59
CA ALA A 232 -13.98 -1.12 20.23
C ALA A 232 -14.10 0.20 19.45
N TYR A 233 -13.07 0.59 18.73
CA TYR A 233 -13.04 1.82 17.96
C TYR A 233 -12.01 1.77 16.84
N GLN A 234 -12.19 2.64 15.85
CA GLN A 234 -11.12 3.01 14.93
C GLN A 234 -10.91 4.51 14.99
N PHE A 235 -9.65 4.90 14.92
CA PHE A 235 -9.21 6.27 14.94
C PHE A 235 -8.46 6.56 13.64
N MET A 236 -8.80 7.67 13.01
CA MET A 236 -8.15 8.18 11.82
C MET A 236 -7.79 9.65 12.02
N THR A 237 -6.67 10.07 11.48
CA THR A 237 -6.29 11.48 11.45
C THR A 237 -5.65 11.87 10.14
N TYR A 238 -6.11 12.97 9.56
CA TYR A 238 -5.54 13.59 8.37
C TYR A 238 -4.71 14.79 8.80
N VAL A 239 -3.44 14.77 8.44
CA VAL A 239 -2.46 15.76 8.87
C VAL A 239 -2.06 16.63 7.69
N ARG A 240 -2.08 17.95 7.85
CA ARG A 240 -1.66 18.91 6.83
C ARG A 240 -0.51 19.78 7.33
N LEU A 241 0.55 19.86 6.54
CA LEU A 241 1.65 20.79 6.79
C LEU A 241 2.33 21.18 5.47
N ASN A 242 2.46 22.49 5.22
CA ASN A 242 3.20 23.05 4.07
C ASN A 242 2.80 22.47 2.70
N GLY A 243 1.50 22.18 2.51
CA GLY A 243 0.97 21.61 1.27
C GLY A 243 1.13 20.09 1.12
N LEU A 244 1.72 19.42 2.12
CA LEU A 244 1.73 17.97 2.24
C LEU A 244 0.55 17.53 3.09
N THR A 245 -0.08 16.42 2.68
CA THR A 245 -1.10 15.74 3.47
C THR A 245 -0.62 14.34 3.83
N GLY A 246 -0.75 13.97 5.09
CA GLY A 246 -0.50 12.63 5.62
C GLY A 246 -1.76 12.07 6.25
N MET A 247 -1.74 10.77 6.54
CA MET A 247 -2.84 10.10 7.21
C MET A 247 -2.27 9.06 8.17
N GLY A 248 -2.86 8.97 9.37
CA GLY A 248 -2.60 7.89 10.32
C GLY A 248 -3.91 7.21 10.72
N TYR A 249 -3.82 5.91 11.02
CA TYR A 249 -4.93 5.14 11.59
C TYR A 249 -4.49 4.24 12.74
N TYR A 250 -5.44 3.96 13.62
CA TYR A 250 -5.30 3.04 14.74
C TYR A 250 -6.64 2.36 14.99
N SER A 251 -6.65 1.07 15.29
CA SER A 251 -7.86 0.33 15.65
C SER A 251 -7.69 -0.46 16.95
N GLN A 252 -8.79 -0.65 17.65
CA GLN A 252 -8.89 -1.51 18.82
C GLN A 252 -10.23 -2.25 18.78
N ASP A 253 -10.19 -3.56 19.01
CA ASP A 253 -11.37 -4.40 19.16
C ASP A 253 -11.47 -4.94 20.60
N ASP A 254 -12.70 -5.09 21.11
CA ASP A 254 -12.98 -5.80 22.36
C ASP A 254 -13.43 -7.25 22.07
N ILE A 255 -12.48 -8.04 21.59
CA ILE A 255 -12.69 -9.46 21.21
C ILE A 255 -11.76 -10.42 21.95
N THR A 256 -11.07 -9.96 23.01
CA THR A 256 -10.11 -10.69 23.87
C THR A 256 -10.04 -12.21 23.67
N GLY A 257 -8.95 -12.70 23.06
CA GLY A 257 -8.69 -14.13 22.86
C GLY A 257 -9.33 -14.75 21.61
N TYR A 258 -9.99 -13.93 20.78
CA TYR A 258 -10.51 -14.33 19.48
C TYR A 258 -9.94 -13.46 18.35
N PRO A 259 -9.88 -13.99 17.11
CA PRO A 259 -9.61 -13.19 15.92
C PRO A 259 -10.85 -12.37 15.53
N GLN A 260 -10.68 -11.50 14.53
CA GLN A 260 -11.76 -10.75 13.90
C GLN A 260 -12.89 -11.68 13.44
N PHE A 261 -14.14 -11.24 13.56
CA PHE A 261 -15.31 -12.08 13.23
C PHE A 261 -15.82 -11.91 11.80
N VAL A 262 -15.48 -10.79 11.18
CA VAL A 262 -15.96 -10.40 9.85
C VAL A 262 -14.78 -10.04 8.97
N VAL A 263 -14.82 -10.47 7.71
CA VAL A 263 -13.80 -10.16 6.70
C VAL A 263 -14.52 -9.62 5.45
N PRO A 264 -14.26 -8.37 5.05
CA PRO A 264 -14.75 -7.84 3.77
C PRO A 264 -13.84 -8.28 2.61
N LEU A 265 -14.45 -8.66 1.49
CA LEU A 265 -13.76 -9.00 0.24
C LEU A 265 -14.35 -8.22 -0.92
N ILE A 266 -13.51 -7.64 -1.76
CA ILE A 266 -13.95 -6.99 -3.00
C ILE A 266 -14.32 -8.08 -3.98
N ARG A 267 -15.56 -8.12 -4.45
CA ARG A 267 -16.02 -9.13 -5.41
C ARG A 267 -16.01 -8.61 -6.84
N ASP A 268 -16.42 -7.36 -7.03
CA ASP A 268 -16.59 -6.75 -8.35
C ASP A 268 -16.34 -5.24 -8.28
N TYR A 269 -15.42 -4.73 -9.09
CA TYR A 269 -15.14 -3.29 -9.15
C TYR A 269 -16.15 -2.52 -9.98
N ASP A 270 -16.60 -3.08 -11.11
CA ASP A 270 -17.56 -2.44 -12.03
C ASP A 270 -18.92 -2.19 -11.37
N GLU A 271 -19.36 -3.14 -10.54
CA GLU A 271 -20.62 -3.06 -9.82
C GLU A 271 -20.46 -2.57 -8.37
N GLY A 272 -19.23 -2.49 -7.85
CA GLY A 272 -18.95 -2.05 -6.48
C GLY A 272 -19.38 -3.07 -5.42
N ILE A 273 -19.35 -4.37 -5.75
CA ILE A 273 -19.87 -5.42 -4.86
C ILE A 273 -18.82 -5.83 -3.85
N ILE A 274 -19.20 -5.79 -2.57
CA ILE A 274 -18.40 -6.28 -1.45
C ILE A 274 -19.09 -7.49 -0.83
N THR A 275 -18.33 -8.56 -0.63
CA THR A 275 -18.74 -9.71 0.17
C THR A 275 -18.32 -9.48 1.62
N ILE A 276 -19.28 -9.52 2.54
CA ILE A 276 -19.03 -9.47 3.98
C ILE A 276 -19.10 -10.91 4.49
N ALA A 277 -17.95 -11.52 4.72
CA ALA A 277 -17.84 -12.93 5.07
C ALA A 277 -17.63 -13.14 6.58
N HIS A 278 -18.13 -14.26 7.08
CA HIS A 278 -17.80 -14.75 8.41
C HIS A 278 -16.35 -15.23 8.42
N SER A 279 -15.54 -14.75 9.36
CA SER A 279 -14.09 -14.94 9.35
C SER A 279 -13.63 -16.41 9.37
N TRP A 280 -14.33 -17.30 10.09
CA TRP A 280 -14.06 -18.76 10.05
C TRP A 280 -14.40 -19.44 8.72
N GLY A 281 -15.16 -18.78 7.84
CA GLY A 281 -15.36 -19.26 6.47
C GLY A 281 -14.22 -18.86 5.54
N VAL A 282 -13.36 -17.93 5.98
CA VAL A 282 -12.25 -17.35 5.22
C VAL A 282 -10.91 -17.89 5.73
N HIS A 283 -10.73 -17.90 7.05
CA HIS A 283 -9.49 -18.29 7.69
C HIS A 283 -9.63 -19.59 8.48
N GLU A 284 -8.55 -20.37 8.49
CA GLU A 284 -8.42 -21.53 9.35
C GLU A 284 -7.94 -21.12 10.74
N TYR A 285 -8.88 -21.05 11.68
CA TYR A 285 -8.58 -20.77 13.09
C TYR A 285 -8.58 -22.04 13.92
N THR A 286 -7.76 -22.05 14.98
CA THR A 286 -7.75 -23.13 15.98
C THR A 286 -8.87 -22.98 17.00
N GLN A 287 -9.42 -21.77 17.14
CA GLN A 287 -10.54 -21.43 18.01
C GLN A 287 -11.86 -21.99 17.46
N THR A 288 -12.78 -22.32 18.36
CA THR A 288 -14.15 -22.73 17.99
C THR A 288 -14.84 -21.59 17.25
N PRO A 289 -15.46 -21.86 16.08
CA PRO A 289 -16.23 -20.86 15.34
C PRO A 289 -17.30 -20.20 16.21
N VAL A 290 -17.36 -18.88 16.13
CA VAL A 290 -18.49 -18.13 16.71
C VAL A 290 -19.74 -18.39 15.86
N PRO A 291 -20.90 -18.69 16.48
CA PRO A 291 -22.05 -19.18 15.74
C PRO A 291 -22.83 -18.08 15.02
N ASP A 292 -23.04 -16.92 15.64
CA ASP A 292 -23.92 -15.86 15.15
C ASP A 292 -23.31 -14.48 15.38
N VAL A 293 -22.90 -13.82 14.30
CA VAL A 293 -22.27 -12.49 14.32
C VAL A 293 -23.21 -11.50 13.65
N THR A 294 -23.64 -10.48 14.37
CA THR A 294 -24.39 -9.37 13.76
C THR A 294 -23.42 -8.29 13.32
N TYR A 295 -23.64 -7.68 12.15
CA TYR A 295 -22.82 -6.59 11.66
C TYR A 295 -23.66 -5.35 11.30
N ASN A 296 -22.98 -4.21 11.29
CA ASN A 296 -23.48 -2.93 10.81
C ASN A 296 -22.37 -2.23 10.02
N ALA A 297 -22.59 -2.10 8.73
CA ALA A 297 -21.72 -1.58 7.70
C ALA A 297 -22.17 -0.17 7.28
N THR A 298 -21.23 0.76 7.32
CA THR A 298 -21.43 2.16 6.94
C THR A 298 -20.33 2.56 5.98
N PHE A 299 -20.70 3.10 4.82
CA PHE A 299 -19.75 3.67 3.89
C PHE A 299 -19.58 5.18 4.16
N PHE A 300 -18.34 5.64 4.17
CA PHE A 300 -18.01 7.05 4.27
C PHE A 300 -17.28 7.47 2.99
N VAL A 301 -17.86 8.42 2.27
CA VAL A 301 -17.18 9.10 1.15
C VAL A 301 -16.17 10.07 1.73
N LEU A 302 -14.96 10.04 1.20
CA LEU A 302 -13.91 10.99 1.55
C LEU A 302 -13.99 12.19 0.61
N THR A 303 -14.33 13.36 1.16
CA THR A 303 -14.34 14.59 0.37
C THR A 303 -12.93 15.13 0.13
N SER A 304 -12.78 16.03 -0.84
CA SER A 304 -11.49 16.68 -1.15
C SER A 304 -10.87 17.46 0.02
N ASP A 305 -11.68 17.83 1.02
CA ASP A 305 -11.23 18.49 2.25
C ASP A 305 -10.99 17.51 3.41
N PHE A 306 -10.92 16.20 3.14
CA PHE A 306 -10.75 15.11 4.12
C PHE A 306 -11.85 15.08 5.19
N GLN A 307 -13.09 15.37 4.78
CA GLN A 307 -14.28 15.15 5.57
C GLN A 307 -14.89 13.78 5.24
N LEU A 308 -15.30 13.05 6.28
CA LEU A 308 -16.03 11.81 6.11
C LEU A 308 -17.52 12.11 6.03
N GLN A 309 -18.13 11.83 4.89
CA GLN A 309 -19.57 11.95 4.69
C GLN A 309 -20.20 10.57 4.60
N GLN A 310 -21.13 10.27 5.51
CA GLN A 310 -21.84 9.01 5.49
C GLN A 310 -22.68 8.89 4.21
N TYR A 311 -22.57 7.73 3.56
CA TYR A 311 -23.34 7.36 2.39
C TYR A 311 -24.20 6.14 2.71
N GLU A 312 -25.46 6.16 2.29
CA GLU A 312 -26.37 5.04 2.52
C GLU A 312 -26.06 3.90 1.55
N ILE A 313 -25.88 2.70 2.09
CA ILE A 313 -25.61 1.48 1.31
C ILE A 313 -26.71 0.44 1.57
N GLU A 314 -26.97 -0.38 0.56
CA GLU A 314 -27.89 -1.51 0.69
C GLU A 314 -27.28 -2.61 1.58
N ASN A 315 -28.14 -3.38 2.26
CA ASN A 315 -27.72 -4.47 3.15
C ASN A 315 -26.70 -4.05 4.23
N SER A 316 -26.82 -2.80 4.70
CA SER A 316 -25.95 -2.19 5.72
C SER A 316 -25.98 -2.93 7.06
N THR A 317 -26.98 -3.76 7.34
CA THR A 317 -27.02 -4.58 8.55
C THR A 317 -27.36 -6.02 8.22
N GLY A 318 -26.77 -6.97 8.95
CA GLY A 318 -27.07 -8.38 8.75
C GLY A 318 -26.58 -9.27 9.88
N GLN A 319 -26.80 -10.56 9.69
CA GLN A 319 -26.34 -11.62 10.57
C GLN A 319 -25.61 -12.68 9.74
N LEU A 320 -24.41 -13.02 10.19
CA LEU A 320 -23.56 -14.05 9.63
C LEU A 320 -23.54 -15.24 10.57
N ASN A 321 -23.61 -16.44 10.01
CA ASN A 321 -23.57 -17.69 10.75
C ASN A 321 -22.55 -18.63 10.13
N TYR A 322 -21.74 -19.26 10.99
CA TYR A 322 -20.81 -20.30 10.56
C TYR A 322 -21.57 -21.56 10.10
N GLY A 323 -21.84 -21.65 8.80
CA GLY A 323 -22.39 -22.83 8.13
C GLY A 323 -23.53 -22.53 7.14
N SER A 324 -24.61 -21.91 7.60
CA SER A 324 -25.83 -21.74 6.78
C SER A 324 -25.89 -20.41 6.02
N LYS A 325 -25.27 -19.37 6.57
CA LYS A 325 -25.25 -18.01 6.00
C LYS A 325 -23.90 -17.36 6.31
N ASN A 326 -22.87 -17.88 5.67
CA ASN A 326 -21.47 -17.53 5.93
C ASN A 326 -21.01 -16.23 5.28
N TYR A 327 -21.84 -15.61 4.43
CA TYR A 327 -21.58 -14.28 3.88
C TYR A 327 -22.87 -13.52 3.58
N GLU A 328 -22.72 -12.22 3.42
CA GLU A 328 -23.68 -11.31 2.82
C GLU A 328 -23.00 -10.46 1.75
N THR A 329 -23.79 -9.77 0.93
CA THR A 329 -23.26 -8.82 -0.06
C THR A 329 -23.85 -7.44 0.14
N THR A 330 -23.01 -6.43 -0.02
CA THR A 330 -23.39 -5.02 -0.05
C THR A 330 -22.81 -4.39 -1.32
N GLN A 331 -23.33 -3.21 -1.68
CA GLN A 331 -22.91 -2.48 -2.86
C GLN A 331 -22.44 -1.09 -2.47
N LEU A 332 -21.24 -0.73 -2.93
CA LEU A 332 -20.63 0.58 -2.76
C LEU A 332 -20.82 1.43 -4.03
N PRO A 333 -20.84 2.76 -3.91
CA PRO A 333 -20.80 3.64 -5.08
C PRO A 333 -19.47 3.47 -5.82
N THR A 334 -19.52 3.23 -7.13
CA THR A 334 -18.33 3.01 -7.97
C THR A 334 -17.67 4.29 -8.44
N SER A 335 -18.36 5.43 -8.33
CA SER A 335 -17.84 6.75 -8.70
C SER A 335 -17.20 7.51 -7.55
N GLU A 336 -17.24 6.98 -6.33
CA GLU A 336 -16.79 7.67 -5.11
C GLU A 336 -15.66 6.90 -4.45
N VAL A 337 -14.69 7.62 -3.89
CA VAL A 337 -13.64 7.05 -3.04
C VAL A 337 -14.04 7.18 -1.58
N GLY A 338 -13.76 6.15 -0.78
CA GLY A 338 -14.17 6.15 0.62
C GLY A 338 -13.67 4.98 1.43
N ILE A 339 -14.36 4.73 2.54
CA ILE A 339 -14.07 3.65 3.48
C ILE A 339 -15.37 2.98 3.86
N LEU A 340 -15.42 1.66 3.68
CA LEU A 340 -16.45 0.83 4.25
C LEU A 340 -16.03 0.43 5.67
N PHE A 341 -16.71 0.96 6.66
CA PHE A 341 -16.54 0.58 8.05
C PHE A 341 -17.57 -0.47 8.43
N ILE A 342 -17.14 -1.61 8.96
CA ILE A 342 -18.04 -2.67 9.42
C ILE A 342 -17.81 -2.89 10.89
N SER A 343 -18.75 -2.45 11.71
CA SER A 343 -18.82 -2.87 13.11
C SER A 343 -19.50 -4.23 13.21
N TYR A 344 -19.05 -5.06 14.13
CA TYR A 344 -19.64 -6.37 14.36
C TYR A 344 -19.71 -6.70 15.85
N ARG A 345 -20.62 -7.62 16.17
CA ARG A 345 -20.90 -8.04 17.53
C ARG A 345 -21.18 -9.53 17.61
N TRP A 346 -20.61 -10.16 18.63
CA TRP A 346 -21.01 -11.49 19.11
C TRP A 346 -21.09 -11.48 20.64
N ALA A 347 -22.26 -11.82 21.19
CA ALA A 347 -22.55 -11.68 22.62
C ALA A 347 -22.25 -10.26 23.14
N ASN A 348 -21.27 -10.10 24.03
CA ASN A 348 -20.83 -8.80 24.56
C ASN A 348 -19.54 -8.30 23.91
N ARG A 349 -18.98 -9.01 22.93
CA ARG A 349 -17.74 -8.66 22.25
C ARG A 349 -18.05 -7.79 21.05
N LEU A 350 -17.28 -6.72 20.89
CA LEU A 350 -17.43 -5.74 19.82
C LEU A 350 -16.12 -5.67 19.05
N GLY A 351 -16.22 -5.50 17.74
CA GLY A 351 -15.08 -5.22 16.91
C GLY A 351 -15.47 -4.45 15.67
N SER A 352 -14.46 -4.08 14.90
CA SER A 352 -14.61 -3.33 13.67
C SER A 352 -13.56 -3.73 12.66
N VAL A 353 -13.90 -3.58 11.38
CA VAL A 353 -12.95 -3.72 10.27
C VAL A 353 -13.22 -2.61 9.27
N ALA A 354 -12.16 -2.03 8.72
CA ALA A 354 -12.25 -1.05 7.64
C ALA A 354 -11.76 -1.67 6.32
N LEU A 355 -12.52 -1.42 5.26
CA LEU A 355 -12.09 -1.69 3.89
C LEU A 355 -12.01 -0.34 3.16
N PRO A 356 -10.81 0.11 2.74
CA PRO A 356 -10.70 1.25 1.84
C PRO A 356 -11.29 0.90 0.48
N TRP A 357 -12.01 1.85 -0.10
CA TRP A 357 -12.55 1.77 -1.45
C TRP A 357 -11.91 2.88 -2.27
N GLY A 358 -10.89 2.50 -3.05
CA GLY A 358 -9.86 3.41 -3.53
C GLY A 358 -8.85 3.74 -2.43
N ILE A 359 -7.58 3.34 -2.59
CA ILE A 359 -6.46 3.72 -1.70
C ILE A 359 -6.22 5.23 -1.71
N GLY A 360 -6.98 5.96 -0.89
CA GLY A 360 -6.78 7.37 -0.56
C GLY A 360 -6.96 7.68 0.91
N THR A 361 -7.41 6.66 1.64
CA THR A 361 -8.05 6.84 2.94
C THR A 361 -7.24 6.31 4.09
N LEU A 362 -6.14 5.58 3.82
CA LEU A 362 -5.46 4.77 4.83
C LEU A 362 -3.93 4.94 4.91
N GLY A 363 -3.29 5.82 4.11
CA GLY A 363 -1.86 6.08 4.29
C GLY A 363 -0.97 4.82 4.12
N VAL A 364 -1.39 3.87 3.28
CA VAL A 364 -0.74 2.56 3.17
C VAL A 364 0.46 2.61 2.24
N SER A 365 1.54 1.90 2.59
CA SER A 365 2.66 1.68 1.67
C SER A 365 2.41 0.45 0.80
N ALA A 366 2.73 0.53 -0.49
CA ALA A 366 2.68 -0.59 -1.41
C ALA A 366 4.08 -0.86 -1.96
N SER A 367 4.49 -2.13 -2.04
CA SER A 367 5.73 -2.53 -2.71
C SER A 367 5.42 -3.61 -3.73
N PHE A 368 6.05 -3.51 -4.90
CA PHE A 368 5.84 -4.40 -6.04
C PHE A 368 7.20 -4.65 -6.71
N ASP A 369 7.80 -5.82 -6.45
CA ASP A 369 9.16 -6.14 -6.89
C ASP A 369 9.30 -7.53 -7.55
N GLY A 370 8.19 -8.26 -7.69
CA GLY A 370 8.12 -9.57 -8.35
C GLY A 370 8.98 -10.66 -7.71
N GLY A 371 9.48 -10.46 -6.49
CA GLY A 371 10.34 -11.41 -5.77
C GLY A 371 11.70 -11.68 -6.41
N LEU A 372 12.06 -11.02 -7.52
CA LEU A 372 13.35 -11.18 -8.20
C LEU A 372 14.47 -10.48 -7.42
N GLY A 373 14.14 -9.38 -6.75
CA GLY A 373 15.08 -8.53 -6.03
C GLY A 373 16.20 -7.98 -6.91
N SER A 374 16.91 -6.97 -6.43
CA SER A 374 18.13 -6.48 -7.09
C SER A 374 19.39 -7.26 -6.67
N GLY A 375 19.22 -8.33 -5.88
CA GLY A 375 20.31 -9.09 -5.28
C GLY A 375 21.20 -9.74 -6.34
N GLY A 376 22.47 -9.35 -6.39
CA GLY A 376 23.44 -9.84 -7.38
C GLY A 376 23.58 -8.98 -8.64
N SER A 377 22.88 -7.85 -8.73
CA SER A 377 23.11 -6.87 -9.80
C SER A 377 24.30 -5.97 -9.49
N ASP A 378 25.17 -5.76 -10.48
CA ASP A 378 26.36 -4.88 -10.35
C ASP A 378 26.00 -3.40 -10.22
N PHE A 379 24.83 -3.00 -10.73
CA PHE A 379 24.33 -1.63 -10.69
C PHE A 379 22.80 -1.60 -10.65
N VAL A 380 22.27 -0.71 -9.80
CA VAL A 380 20.84 -0.44 -9.66
C VAL A 380 20.65 1.06 -9.75
N ALA A 381 19.86 1.54 -10.70
CA ALA A 381 19.45 2.94 -10.74
C ALA A 381 18.12 3.09 -9.99
N THR A 382 17.98 4.20 -9.26
CA THR A 382 16.78 4.51 -8.49
C THR A 382 16.33 5.92 -8.82
N GLU A 383 15.04 6.08 -9.06
CA GLU A 383 14.38 7.38 -9.25
C GLU A 383 13.30 7.55 -8.18
N LEU A 384 13.13 8.78 -7.70
CA LEU A 384 12.19 9.14 -6.64
C LEU A 384 11.30 10.30 -7.11
N ARG A 385 9.99 10.19 -6.92
CA ARG A 385 9.04 11.26 -7.22
C ARG A 385 8.01 11.45 -6.13
N GLN A 386 7.63 12.71 -5.92
CA GLN A 386 6.51 13.07 -5.08
C GLN A 386 5.23 13.00 -5.93
N VAL A 387 4.24 12.30 -5.44
CA VAL A 387 2.92 12.13 -6.07
C VAL A 387 1.83 12.38 -5.04
N THR A 388 0.59 12.50 -5.53
CA THR A 388 -0.60 12.47 -4.68
C THR A 388 -1.47 11.26 -5.01
N ILE A 389 -2.14 10.70 -4.01
CA ILE A 389 -3.13 9.64 -4.18
C ILE A 389 -4.34 10.08 -3.35
N ASP A 390 -5.44 10.44 -4.01
CA ASP A 390 -6.62 11.10 -3.42
C ASP A 390 -6.27 12.26 -2.47
N GLY A 391 -5.29 13.08 -2.88
CA GLY A 391 -4.83 14.24 -2.12
C GLY A 391 -3.87 13.96 -0.96
N ILE A 392 -3.61 12.69 -0.62
CA ILE A 392 -2.55 12.28 0.31
C ILE A 392 -1.20 12.30 -0.41
N SER A 393 -0.16 12.79 0.27
CA SER A 393 1.18 12.95 -0.28
C SER A 393 1.99 11.66 -0.14
N TYR A 394 2.48 11.16 -1.27
CA TYR A 394 3.27 9.94 -1.37
C TYR A 394 4.59 10.15 -2.09
N ARG A 395 5.57 9.33 -1.76
CA ARG A 395 6.82 9.17 -2.48
C ARG A 395 6.81 7.84 -3.22
N VAL A 396 6.93 7.91 -4.53
CA VAL A 396 7.15 6.78 -5.43
C VAL A 396 8.65 6.60 -5.61
N LYS A 397 9.13 5.37 -5.45
CA LYS A 397 10.48 4.95 -5.73
C LYS A 397 10.45 3.85 -6.77
N VAL A 398 11.16 4.05 -7.87
CA VAL A 398 11.37 3.01 -8.88
C VAL A 398 12.84 2.66 -8.87
N ALA A 399 13.16 1.39 -8.65
CA ALA A 399 14.52 0.86 -8.84
C ALA A 399 14.54 -0.02 -10.08
N VAL A 400 15.60 0.07 -10.89
CA VAL A 400 15.76 -0.74 -12.11
C VAL A 400 17.19 -1.25 -12.18
N TRP A 401 17.32 -2.49 -12.62
CA TRP A 401 18.60 -3.16 -12.83
C TRP A 401 18.55 -3.98 -14.11
N LYS A 402 19.72 -4.27 -14.67
CA LYS A 402 19.84 -5.12 -15.85
C LYS A 402 19.81 -6.58 -15.40
N LEU A 403 19.06 -7.43 -16.09
CA LEU A 403 19.10 -8.88 -15.87
C LEU A 403 20.39 -9.43 -16.51
N GLY A 404 21.13 -10.25 -15.76
CA GLY A 404 22.29 -10.95 -16.30
C GLY A 404 21.86 -11.91 -17.41
N ASN A 405 22.67 -12.01 -18.47
CA ASN A 405 22.52 -13.07 -19.48
C ASN A 405 22.87 -14.44 -18.90
#